data_AF-A0A517M929-F1
#
_entry.id   AF-A0A517M929-F1
#
_cell.length_a   1.000
_cell.length_b   1.000
_cell.length_c   1.000
_cell.angle_alpha   90.00
_cell.angle_beta   90.00
_cell.angle_gamma   90.00
#
_symmetry.space_group_name_H-M   'P 1'
#
loop_
_entity.id
_entity.type
_entity.pdbx_description
1 polymer ?
#
loop_
_entity_poly.entity_id
_entity_poly.type
_entity_poly.pdbx_seq_one_letter_code
_entity_poly.pdbx_strand_id
1 'polypeptide(L)'
;MQSNHGTPYGLHRRPRKSRITNRRHASTAIEAAVITPVLLLLVAAAIDYSRIYHAEIIVTQAAERGALYGASENFVDDTKAAWETSIRDIVTEELEQLKVPAEDAPEITITATAENDLFFLVTVDIEYKFKPLIVSKFIPVETDIHRRQTIRRYR
;
A
#
# COMPACT_ATOMS: atom_id res chain seq x y z
N MET A 1 57.32 -27.60 -78.24
CA MET A 1 55.88 -27.93 -78.19
C MET A 1 55.56 -28.18 -76.72
N GLN A 2 54.87 -27.24 -76.06
CA GLN A 2 53.43 -27.29 -75.74
C GLN A 2 53.08 -28.53 -74.88
N SER A 3 52.42 -28.45 -73.73
CA SER A 3 51.57 -27.42 -73.15
C SER A 3 51.50 -27.58 -71.63
N ASN A 4 51.56 -26.47 -70.90
CA ASN A 4 51.31 -26.41 -69.46
C ASN A 4 49.81 -26.19 -69.28
N HIS A 5 49.07 -27.18 -68.77
CA HIS A 5 47.63 -27.06 -68.49
C HIS A 5 47.41 -26.77 -67.01
N GLY A 6 46.98 -25.52 -66.76
CA GLY A 6 46.71 -25.00 -65.43
C GLY A 6 45.57 -25.74 -64.73
N THR A 7 45.78 -26.04 -63.46
CA THR A 7 44.75 -26.45 -62.52
C THR A 7 43.79 -25.28 -62.25
N PRO A 8 42.47 -25.48 -62.33
CA PRO A 8 41.53 -24.42 -61.98
C PRO A 8 41.51 -24.21 -60.46
N TYR A 9 41.81 -22.97 -60.08
CA TYR A 9 41.82 -22.46 -58.73
C TYR A 9 40.48 -22.72 -58.01
N GLY A 10 40.59 -23.33 -56.82
CA GLY A 10 39.49 -23.42 -55.88
C GLY A 10 39.09 -22.05 -55.35
N LEU A 11 37.80 -21.73 -55.46
CA LEU A 11 37.17 -20.66 -54.69
C LEU A 11 36.23 -21.28 -53.66
N HIS A 12 36.82 -21.79 -52.57
CA HIS A 12 36.07 -21.97 -51.33
C HIS A 12 35.74 -20.58 -50.77
N ARG A 13 34.57 -20.05 -51.13
CA ARG A 13 33.98 -18.91 -50.41
C ARG A 13 33.72 -19.34 -48.97
N ARG A 14 34.62 -18.97 -48.06
CA ARG A 14 34.36 -19.10 -46.62
C ARG A 14 33.08 -18.31 -46.30
N PRO A 15 32.08 -18.92 -45.66
CA PRO A 15 30.93 -18.17 -45.20
C PRO A 15 31.44 -17.15 -44.17
N ARG A 16 31.30 -15.87 -44.49
CA ARG A 16 31.58 -14.77 -43.57
C ARG A 16 30.54 -14.87 -42.46
N LYS A 17 30.90 -15.53 -41.35
CA LYS A 17 30.05 -15.74 -40.18
C LYS A 17 29.42 -14.39 -39.80
N SER A 18 28.11 -14.28 -39.98
CA SER A 18 27.41 -13.01 -39.86
C SER A 18 27.48 -12.53 -38.40
N ARG A 19 28.25 -11.47 -38.16
CA ARG A 19 28.32 -10.73 -36.89
C ARG A 19 26.99 -10.02 -36.52
N ILE A 20 25.92 -10.31 -37.25
CA ILE A 20 24.64 -9.59 -37.21
C ILE A 20 23.76 -10.09 -36.06
N THR A 21 23.86 -11.36 -35.67
CA THR A 21 23.05 -11.92 -34.57
C THR A 21 23.42 -11.31 -33.22
N ASN A 22 24.71 -11.13 -32.94
CA ASN A 22 25.18 -10.61 -31.65
C ASN A 22 24.85 -9.12 -31.42
N ARG A 23 24.71 -8.33 -32.49
CA ARG A 23 24.32 -6.91 -32.39
C ARG A 23 22.87 -6.72 -31.94
N ARG A 24 21.97 -7.62 -32.36
CA ARG A 24 20.55 -7.57 -31.96
C ARG A 24 20.39 -7.87 -30.48
N HIS A 25 21.09 -8.88 -29.97
CA HIS A 25 21.07 -9.22 -28.54
C HIS A 25 21.62 -8.09 -27.65
N ALA A 26 22.68 -7.40 -28.08
CA ALA A 26 23.21 -6.25 -27.35
C ALA A 26 22.22 -5.08 -27.28
N SER A 27 21.49 -4.79 -28.37
CA SER A 27 20.45 -3.75 -28.38
C SER A 27 19.31 -4.08 -27.42
N THR A 28 18.79 -5.31 -27.48
CA THR A 28 17.71 -5.76 -26.59
C THR A 28 18.13 -5.71 -25.12
N ALA A 29 19.39 -6.05 -24.81
CA ALA A 29 19.90 -5.95 -23.43
C ALA A 29 19.93 -4.50 -22.93
N ILE A 30 20.30 -3.54 -23.78
CA ILE A 30 20.30 -2.11 -23.44
C ILE A 30 18.87 -1.60 -23.25
N GLU A 31 17.95 -1.94 -24.15
CA GLU A 31 16.53 -1.57 -24.04
C GLU A 31 15.91 -2.09 -22.74
N ALA A 32 16.17 -3.34 -22.39
CA ALA A 32 15.73 -3.91 -21.11
C ALA A 32 16.38 -3.18 -19.92
N ALA A 33 17.68 -2.88 -19.97
CA ALA A 33 18.38 -2.18 -18.89
C ALA A 33 17.81 -0.79 -18.60
N VAL A 34 17.22 -0.10 -19.60
CA VAL A 34 16.55 1.19 -19.39
C VAL A 34 15.10 1.03 -18.94
N ILE A 35 14.36 0.06 -19.48
CA ILE A 35 12.94 -0.13 -19.15
C ILE A 35 12.75 -0.76 -17.77
N THR A 36 13.60 -1.72 -17.40
CA THR A 36 13.52 -2.43 -16.11
C THR A 36 13.50 -1.49 -14.90
N PRO A 37 14.40 -0.50 -14.73
CA PRO A 37 14.35 0.40 -13.57
C PRO A 37 13.06 1.22 -13.52
N VAL A 38 12.50 1.62 -14.67
CA VAL A 38 11.20 2.33 -14.72
C VAL A 38 10.07 1.41 -14.27
N LEU A 39 10.04 0.17 -14.75
CA LEU A 39 9.04 -0.82 -14.32
C LEU A 39 9.15 -1.13 -12.83
N LEU A 40 10.37 -1.27 -12.30
CA LEU A 40 10.58 -1.50 -10.87
C LEU A 40 10.08 -0.33 -10.03
N LEU A 41 10.29 0.91 -10.47
CA LEU A 41 9.76 2.10 -9.80
C LEU A 41 8.23 2.08 -9.80
N LEU A 42 7.60 1.78 -10.94
CA LEU A 42 6.14 1.68 -11.02
C LEU A 42 5.57 0.59 -10.11
N VAL A 43 6.22 -0.57 -10.03
CA VAL A 43 5.84 -1.66 -9.12
C VAL A 43 5.99 -1.20 -7.67
N ALA A 44 7.10 -0.55 -7.32
CA ALA A 44 7.30 -0.01 -5.97
C ALA A 44 6.22 0.99 -5.57
N ALA A 45 5.90 1.93 -6.47
CA ALA A 45 4.85 2.92 -6.26
C ALA A 45 3.47 2.24 -6.11
N ALA A 46 3.17 1.24 -6.94
CA ALA A 46 1.91 0.50 -6.86
C ALA A 46 1.75 -0.28 -5.54
N ILE A 47 2.84 -0.88 -5.03
CA ILE A 47 2.84 -1.58 -3.75
C ILE A 47 2.53 -0.61 -2.61
N ASP A 48 3.24 0.52 -2.53
CA ASP A 48 3.01 1.50 -1.47
C ASP A 48 1.62 2.14 -1.60
N TYR A 49 1.17 2.43 -2.81
CA TYR A 49 -0.20 2.93 -3.04
C TYR A 49 -1.27 1.94 -2.57
N SER A 50 -1.13 0.66 -2.90
CA SER A 50 -2.06 -0.38 -2.44
C SER A 50 -2.10 -0.48 -0.92
N ARG A 51 -0.96 -0.29 -0.24
CA ARG A 51 -0.88 -0.36 1.23
C ARG A 51 -1.55 0.85 1.89
N ILE A 52 -1.41 2.05 1.32
CA ILE A 52 -2.10 3.25 1.79
C ILE A 52 -3.61 3.04 1.71
N TYR A 53 -4.11 2.62 0.54
CA TYR A 53 -5.53 2.42 0.32
C TYR A 53 -6.12 1.31 1.21
N HIS A 54 -5.39 0.23 1.39
CA HIS A 54 -5.76 -0.83 2.33
C HIS A 54 -5.89 -0.30 3.77
N ALA A 55 -4.93 0.51 4.22
CA ALA A 55 -5.00 1.11 5.55
C ALA A 55 -6.18 2.09 5.69
N GLU A 56 -6.44 2.89 4.67
CA GLU A 56 -7.57 3.83 4.65
C GLU A 56 -8.92 3.10 4.79
N ILE A 57 -9.09 1.97 4.11
CA ILE A 57 -10.28 1.13 4.23
C ILE A 57 -10.44 0.61 5.66
N ILE A 58 -9.38 0.02 6.23
CA ILE A 58 -9.45 -0.56 7.58
C ILE A 58 -9.74 0.51 8.63
N VAL A 59 -9.05 1.65 8.58
CA VAL A 59 -9.27 2.75 9.53
C VAL A 59 -10.71 3.29 9.42
N THR A 60 -11.25 3.37 8.20
CA THR A 60 -12.64 3.80 7.99
C THR A 60 -13.63 2.80 8.57
N GLN A 61 -13.44 1.50 8.30
CA GLN A 61 -14.29 0.43 8.82
C GLN A 61 -14.23 0.36 10.36
N ALA A 62 -13.04 0.51 10.94
CA ALA A 62 -12.86 0.53 12.39
C ALA A 62 -13.61 1.70 13.04
N ALA A 63 -13.49 2.91 12.49
CA ALA A 63 -14.19 4.09 12.99
C ALA A 63 -15.72 3.93 12.89
N GLU A 64 -16.21 3.42 11.76
CA GLU A 64 -17.63 3.19 11.53
C GLU A 64 -18.20 2.13 12.47
N ARG A 65 -17.53 0.98 12.61
CA ARG A 65 -17.96 -0.11 13.50
C ARG A 65 -17.96 0.32 14.97
N GLY A 66 -16.92 1.05 15.39
CA GLY A 66 -16.86 1.61 16.75
C GLY A 66 -18.01 2.59 17.03
N ALA A 67 -18.29 3.49 16.08
CA ALA A 67 -19.39 4.45 16.24
C ALA A 67 -20.77 3.77 16.22
N LEU A 68 -20.98 2.77 15.35
CA LEU A 68 -22.22 1.99 15.27
C LEU A 68 -22.49 1.23 16.58
N TYR A 69 -21.47 0.55 17.11
CA TYR A 69 -21.58 -0.17 18.37
C TYR A 69 -21.83 0.80 19.54
N GLY A 70 -21.09 1.90 19.60
CA GLY A 70 -21.30 2.90 20.64
C GLY A 70 -22.70 3.53 20.60
N ALA A 71 -23.30 3.66 19.42
CA ALA A 71 -24.67 4.15 19.27
C ALA A 71 -25.73 3.07 19.60
N SER A 72 -25.44 1.79 19.45
CA SER A 72 -26.42 0.72 19.72
C SER A 72 -26.54 0.38 21.22
N GLU A 73 -25.45 0.48 21.98
CA GLU A 73 -25.44 0.12 23.40
C GLU A 73 -25.70 1.29 24.34
N ASN A 74 -26.61 1.10 25.30
CA ASN A 74 -26.89 2.08 26.36
C ASN A 74 -25.84 1.99 27.47
N PHE A 75 -25.48 3.14 28.04
CA PHE A 75 -24.70 3.22 29.27
C PHE A 75 -25.35 4.24 30.21
N VAL A 76 -25.10 4.08 31.51
CA VAL A 76 -25.32 5.12 32.52
C VAL A 76 -23.95 5.68 32.91
N ASP A 77 -23.90 6.84 33.56
CA ASP A 77 -22.63 7.53 33.82
C ASP A 77 -21.60 6.63 34.53
N ASP A 78 -22.04 5.78 35.47
CA ASP A 78 -21.20 4.83 36.20
C ASP A 78 -20.61 3.71 35.33
N THR A 79 -21.23 3.39 34.18
CA THR A 79 -20.77 2.34 33.25
C THR A 79 -20.10 2.89 31.99
N LYS A 80 -19.97 4.21 31.88
CA LYS A 80 -19.38 4.88 30.70
C LYS A 80 -17.98 4.37 30.39
N ALA A 81 -17.11 4.20 31.39
CA ALA A 81 -15.74 3.73 31.18
C ALA A 81 -15.69 2.30 30.63
N ALA A 82 -16.58 1.42 31.09
CA ALA A 82 -16.68 0.05 30.55
C ALA A 82 -17.19 0.06 29.11
N TRP A 83 -18.18 0.90 28.79
CA TRP A 83 -18.69 1.10 27.44
C TRP A 83 -17.61 1.65 26.48
N GLU A 84 -16.81 2.65 26.91
CA GLU A 84 -15.67 3.16 26.13
C GLU A 84 -14.61 2.08 25.89
N THR A 85 -14.40 1.19 26.85
CA THR A 85 -13.48 0.05 26.71
C THR A 85 -14.00 -0.93 25.66
N SER A 86 -15.28 -1.29 25.68
CA SER A 86 -15.87 -2.18 24.67
C SER A 86 -15.76 -1.63 23.25
N ILE A 87 -16.00 -0.32 23.07
CA ILE A 87 -15.80 0.34 21.77
C ILE A 87 -14.33 0.26 21.36
N ARG A 88 -13.41 0.54 22.29
CA ARG A 88 -11.97 0.50 22.03
C ARG A 88 -11.53 -0.90 21.62
N ASP A 89 -12.04 -1.94 22.26
CA ASP A 89 -11.70 -3.33 21.94
C ASP A 89 -12.15 -3.68 20.50
N ILE A 90 -13.36 -3.31 20.11
CA ILE A 90 -13.87 -3.52 18.74
C ILE A 90 -13.05 -2.76 17.70
N VAL A 91 -12.73 -1.49 17.99
CA VAL A 91 -11.90 -0.67 17.09
C VAL A 91 -10.50 -1.28 16.98
N THR A 92 -9.93 -1.74 18.09
CA THR A 92 -8.59 -2.34 18.12
C THR A 92 -8.56 -3.65 17.34
N GLU A 93 -9.56 -4.53 17.51
CA GLU A 93 -9.70 -5.79 16.75
C GLU A 93 -9.72 -5.52 15.23
N GLU A 94 -10.43 -4.50 14.78
CA GLU A 94 -10.43 -4.12 13.35
C GLU A 94 -9.07 -3.61 12.90
N LEU A 95 -8.40 -2.79 13.73
CA LEU A 95 -7.08 -2.24 13.41
C LEU A 95 -5.96 -3.28 13.42
N GLU A 96 -6.10 -4.43 14.09
CA GLU A 96 -5.14 -5.54 14.03
C GLU A 96 -4.91 -6.02 12.58
N GLN A 97 -5.90 -5.84 11.70
CA GLN A 97 -5.79 -6.17 10.27
C GLN A 97 -4.71 -5.36 9.54
N LEU A 98 -4.30 -4.20 10.08
CA LEU A 98 -3.19 -3.40 9.55
C LEU A 98 -1.85 -4.13 9.68
N LYS A 99 -1.72 -5.08 10.62
CA LYS A 99 -0.49 -5.83 10.89
C LYS A 99 0.74 -4.93 11.06
N VAL A 100 0.56 -3.83 11.79
CA VAL A 100 1.63 -2.88 12.12
C VAL A 100 2.23 -3.19 13.49
N PRO A 101 3.52 -2.86 13.71
CA PRO A 101 4.11 -2.89 15.04
C PRO A 101 3.37 -1.97 16.02
N ALA A 102 3.46 -2.27 17.32
CA ALA A 102 2.76 -1.52 18.36
C ALA A 102 3.21 -0.04 18.43
N GLU A 103 4.47 0.25 18.08
CA GLU A 103 5.01 1.61 18.01
C GLU A 103 4.40 2.48 16.90
N ASP A 104 3.82 1.85 15.87
CA ASP A 104 3.15 2.52 14.75
C ASP A 104 1.62 2.31 14.84
N ALA A 105 1.11 1.89 16.00
CA ALA A 105 -0.32 1.69 16.19
C ALA A 105 -1.09 3.00 16.02
N PRO A 106 -2.30 2.97 15.41
CA PRO A 106 -3.17 4.13 15.33
C PRO A 106 -3.55 4.67 16.72
N GLU A 107 -3.65 5.99 16.83
CA GLU A 107 -4.23 6.64 18.00
C GLU A 107 -5.75 6.63 17.90
N ILE A 108 -6.41 6.21 18.99
CA ILE A 108 -7.87 6.06 19.05
C ILE A 108 -8.42 6.96 20.15
N THR A 109 -9.25 7.92 19.76
CA THR A 109 -9.99 8.82 20.65
C THR A 109 -11.48 8.53 20.54
N ILE A 110 -12.12 8.22 21.67
CA ILE A 110 -13.55 7.95 21.74
C ILE A 110 -14.17 9.02 22.63
N THR A 111 -15.26 9.62 22.17
CA THR A 111 -15.98 10.64 22.94
C THR A 111 -17.48 10.42 22.84
N ALA A 112 -18.16 10.47 23.99
CA ALA A 112 -19.61 10.56 24.09
C ALA A 112 -19.99 11.91 24.67
N THR A 113 -20.68 12.73 23.86
CA THR A 113 -21.11 14.07 24.25
C THR A 113 -22.63 14.16 24.15
N ALA A 114 -23.29 14.69 25.18
CA ALA A 114 -24.71 15.02 25.11
C ALA A 114 -24.90 16.19 24.13
N GLU A 115 -25.73 16.02 23.11
CA GLU A 115 -26.12 17.11 22.21
C GLU A 115 -27.26 17.93 22.83
N ASN A 116 -28.20 17.23 23.49
CA ASN A 116 -29.31 17.78 24.27
C ASN A 116 -29.88 16.69 25.18
N ASP A 117 -31.00 16.96 25.86
CA ASP A 117 -31.61 16.01 26.82
C ASP A 117 -32.04 14.67 26.20
N LEU A 118 -32.28 14.64 24.89
CA LEU A 118 -32.80 13.49 24.15
C LEU A 118 -31.77 12.83 23.23
N PHE A 119 -30.63 13.46 22.97
CA PHE A 119 -29.66 13.00 21.97
C PHE A 119 -28.23 13.00 22.50
N PHE A 120 -27.51 11.93 22.17
CA PHE A 120 -26.07 11.80 22.39
C PHE A 120 -25.33 11.61 21.07
N LEU A 121 -24.14 12.20 20.99
CA LEU A 121 -23.21 12.04 19.89
C LEU A 121 -22.09 11.11 20.34
N VAL A 122 -22.01 9.96 19.70
CA VAL A 122 -20.88 9.04 19.82
C VAL A 122 -19.92 9.37 18.70
N THR A 123 -18.72 9.82 19.04
CA THR A 123 -17.66 10.12 18.08
C THR A 123 -16.47 9.21 18.31
N VAL A 124 -16.09 8.48 17.27
CA VAL A 124 -14.86 7.69 17.21
C VAL A 124 -13.93 8.40 16.24
N ASP A 125 -12.74 8.74 16.72
CA ASP A 125 -11.72 9.44 15.99
C ASP A 125 -10.43 8.61 15.98
N ILE A 126 -9.92 8.33 14.79
CA ILE A 126 -8.74 7.50 14.58
C ILE A 126 -7.73 8.29 13.75
N GLU A 127 -6.51 8.40 14.29
CA GLU A 127 -5.37 9.01 13.62
C GLU A 127 -4.29 7.93 13.41
N TYR A 128 -3.87 7.76 12.15
CA TYR A 128 -2.85 6.78 11.80
C TYR A 128 -1.80 7.38 10.88
N LYS A 129 -0.53 7.29 11.29
CA LYS A 129 0.61 7.79 10.52
C LYS A 129 1.14 6.69 9.61
N PHE A 130 0.67 6.66 8.37
CA PHE A 130 1.10 5.66 7.41
C PHE A 130 2.55 5.93 6.95
N LYS A 131 3.38 4.89 7.04
CA LYS A 131 4.75 4.87 6.53
C LYS A 131 4.85 3.95 5.30
N PRO A 132 5.20 4.51 4.11
CA PRO A 132 5.52 3.70 2.93
C PRO A 132 6.65 2.71 3.24
N LEU A 133 6.70 1.56 2.57
CA LEU A 133 7.73 0.55 2.82
C LEU A 133 8.93 0.74 1.90
N ILE A 134 8.68 1.13 0.65
CA ILE A 134 9.72 1.26 -0.36
C ILE A 134 10.15 2.73 -0.48
N VAL A 135 9.19 3.64 -0.67
CA VAL A 135 9.49 5.08 -0.87
C VAL A 135 10.17 5.70 0.35
N SER A 136 9.78 5.30 1.57
CA SER A 136 10.32 5.85 2.83
C SER A 136 11.83 5.65 3.00
N LYS A 137 12.41 4.64 2.34
CA LYS A 137 13.86 4.36 2.37
C LYS A 137 14.68 5.37 1.57
N PHE A 138 14.05 6.07 0.62
CA PHE A 138 14.70 7.05 -0.24
C PHE A 138 14.35 8.48 0.17
N ILE A 139 13.11 8.70 0.62
CA ILE A 139 12.60 10.00 1.03
C ILE A 139 11.75 9.78 2.30
N PRO A 140 12.02 10.47 3.41
CA PRO A 140 11.16 10.39 4.58
C PRO A 140 9.83 11.07 4.28
N VAL A 141 8.84 10.25 3.89
CA VAL A 141 7.47 10.67 3.63
C VAL A 141 6.57 9.90 4.61
N GLU A 142 5.77 10.65 5.34
CA GLU A 142 4.69 10.11 6.18
C GLU A 142 3.37 10.68 5.65
N THR A 143 2.32 9.86 5.71
CA THR A 143 0.97 10.27 5.31
C THR A 143 0.03 10.06 6.48
N ASP A 144 -0.58 11.14 6.95
CA ASP A 144 -1.57 11.07 8.01
C ASP A 144 -2.92 10.60 7.43
N ILE A 145 -3.44 9.51 7.98
CA ILE A 145 -4.78 9.00 7.72
C ILE A 145 -5.62 9.35 8.93
N HIS A 146 -6.53 10.30 8.77
CA HIS A 146 -7.42 10.77 9.83
C HIS A 146 -8.87 10.43 9.49
N ARG A 147 -9.55 9.69 10.37
CA ARG A 147 -10.96 9.30 10.20
C ARG A 147 -11.74 9.52 11.48
N ARG A 148 -12.69 10.46 11.38
CA ARG A 148 -13.68 10.74 12.41
C ARG A 148 -15.07 10.31 11.96
N GLN A 149 -15.73 9.48 12.76
CA GLN A 149 -17.11 9.07 12.56
C GLN A 149 -17.94 9.49 13.77
N THR A 150 -19.08 10.13 13.51
CA THR A 150 -20.00 10.59 14.54
C THR A 150 -21.39 10.07 14.24
N ILE A 151 -21.97 9.33 15.18
CA ILE A 151 -23.35 8.85 15.10
C ILE A 151 -24.17 9.52 16.19
N ARG A 152 -25.32 10.06 15.77
CA ARG A 152 -26.32 10.64 16.65
C ARG A 152 -27.30 9.56 17.09
N ARG A 153 -27.52 9.47 18.39
CA ARG A 153 -28.38 8.48 19.04
C ARG A 153 -29.40 9.16 19.93
N TYR A 154 -30.60 8.60 19.98
CA TYR A 154 -31.63 8.95 20.95
C TYR A 154 -31.35 8.30 22.31
N ARG A 155 -31.56 9.05 23.40
CA ARG A 155 -31.36 8.62 24.80
C ARG A 155 -32.48 7.70 25.28
#